data_AF-A0A3C0BCE6-F1
#
_entry.id   AF-A0A3C0BCE6-F1
#
_cell.length_a   1.000
_cell.length_b   1.000
_cell.length_c   1.000
_cell.angle_alpha   90.00
_cell.angle_beta   90.00
_cell.angle_gamma   90.00
#
_symmetry.space_group_name_H-M   'P 1'
#
loop_
_entity.id
_entity.type
_entity.pdbx_description
1 polymer ?
#
loop_
_entity_poly.entity_id
_entity_poly.type
_entity_poly.pdbx_seq_one_letter_code
_entity_poly.pdbx_strand_id
1 'polypeptide(L)'
;MNKAIRWLPLLSGLLLSLAWPARGFPVLLLFALVPLFFVEDDHLKKRANNHSFGLFIKVFPAFIVFNTLTTWWIYNSTFFGVVMAVLINSILMSLSWWLFHLVRRSIKFPSQGYLSLIFIWISYEYLHHNWDLNWPWMTLGNGFSSWPSW
;
A
#
# COMPACT_ATOMS: atom_id res chain seq x y z
N MET A 1 11.54 20.21 -4.92
CA MET A 1 10.99 18.83 -4.97
C MET A 1 10.77 18.50 -6.42
N ASN A 2 11.31 17.39 -6.94
CA ASN A 2 11.12 17.05 -8.34
C ASN A 2 9.61 16.85 -8.58
N LYS A 3 8.98 17.66 -9.45
CA LYS A 3 7.51 17.68 -9.60
C LYS A 3 6.92 16.29 -9.91
N ALA A 4 7.71 15.42 -10.54
CA ALA A 4 7.36 14.05 -10.88
C ALA A 4 7.08 13.14 -9.65
N ILE A 5 7.75 13.36 -8.52
CA ILE A 5 7.65 12.46 -7.34
C ILE A 5 6.25 12.50 -6.72
N ARG A 6 5.54 13.63 -6.86
CA ARG A 6 4.19 13.81 -6.30
C ARG A 6 3.15 12.86 -6.93
N TRP A 7 3.38 12.43 -8.18
CA TRP A 7 2.43 11.61 -8.93
C TRP A 7 2.69 10.10 -8.80
N LEU A 8 3.85 9.71 -8.26
CA LEU A 8 4.23 8.31 -8.07
C LEU A 8 3.27 7.51 -7.18
N PRO A 9 2.69 8.05 -6.08
CA PRO A 9 1.69 7.33 -5.30
C PRO A 9 0.44 6.98 -6.13
N LEU A 10 -0.03 7.91 -6.96
CA LEU A 10 -1.19 7.67 -7.81
C LEU A 10 -0.89 6.62 -8.88
N LEU A 11 0.32 6.66 -9.46
CA LEU A 11 0.79 5.63 -10.38
C LEU A 11 0.81 4.25 -9.71
N SER A 12 1.33 4.15 -8.49
CA SER A 12 1.33 2.91 -7.70
C SER A 12 -0.08 2.38 -7.46
N GLY A 13 -1.01 3.26 -7.05
CA GLY A 13 -2.42 2.88 -6.84
C GLY A 13 -3.06 2.33 -8.11
N LEU A 14 -2.84 2.97 -9.26
CA LEU A 14 -3.34 2.50 -10.55
C LEU A 14 -2.73 1.15 -10.96
N LEU A 15 -1.41 0.98 -10.78
CA LEU A 15 -0.73 -0.27 -11.08
C LEU A 15 -1.24 -1.41 -10.19
N LEU A 16 -1.46 -1.16 -8.91
CA LEU A 16 -2.05 -2.13 -7.98
C LEU A 16 -3.47 -2.53 -8.43
N SER A 17 -4.29 -1.57 -8.86
CA SER A 17 -5.64 -1.86 -9.38
C SER A 17 -5.63 -2.68 -10.66
N LEU A 18 -4.71 -2.39 -11.59
CA LEU A 18 -4.55 -3.14 -12.83
C LEU A 18 -3.98 -4.55 -12.62
N ALA A 19 -3.35 -4.81 -11.47
CA ALA A 19 -2.87 -6.14 -11.11
C ALA A 19 -3.97 -7.04 -10.51
N TRP A 20 -5.15 -6.49 -10.20
CA TRP A 20 -6.15 -7.18 -9.38
C TRP A 20 -6.80 -8.39 -10.08
N PRO A 21 -6.96 -9.56 -9.42
CA PRO A 21 -7.08 -10.87 -10.06
C PRO A 21 -8.33 -11.07 -10.93
N ALA A 22 -9.40 -10.31 -10.73
CA ALA A 22 -10.63 -10.46 -11.52
C ALA A 22 -10.43 -10.21 -13.03
N ARG A 23 -9.55 -9.28 -13.40
CA ARG A 23 -9.24 -8.90 -14.80
C ARG A 23 -7.80 -8.40 -15.01
N GLY A 24 -6.96 -8.52 -13.99
CA GLY A 24 -5.66 -7.89 -13.94
C GLY A 24 -4.50 -8.80 -14.33
N PHE A 25 -3.30 -8.20 -14.37
CA PHE A 25 -2.06 -8.89 -14.69
C PHE A 25 -1.20 -9.00 -13.42
N PRO A 26 -1.14 -10.17 -12.75
CA PRO A 26 -0.51 -10.30 -11.42
C PRO A 26 0.95 -9.85 -11.36
N VAL A 27 1.70 -9.98 -12.47
CA VAL A 27 3.10 -9.54 -12.57
C VAL A 27 3.25 -8.03 -12.30
N LEU A 28 2.23 -7.22 -12.63
CA LEU A 28 2.25 -5.78 -12.35
C LEU A 28 2.33 -5.48 -10.85
N LEU A 29 1.85 -6.38 -10.00
CA LEU A 29 1.85 -6.23 -8.54
C LEU A 29 3.28 -6.09 -7.98
N LEU A 30 4.25 -6.80 -8.57
CA LEU A 30 5.67 -6.70 -8.21
C LEU A 30 6.25 -5.31 -8.51
N PHE A 31 5.82 -4.70 -9.62
CA PHE A 31 6.26 -3.37 -10.03
C PHE A 31 5.45 -2.25 -9.38
N ALA A 32 4.25 -2.54 -8.91
CA ALA A 32 3.32 -1.55 -8.39
C ALA A 32 3.83 -0.87 -7.10
N LEU A 33 4.67 -1.54 -6.31
CA LEU A 33 5.27 -0.96 -5.10
C LEU A 33 6.52 -0.12 -5.38
N VAL A 34 7.16 -0.28 -6.55
CA VAL A 34 8.40 0.43 -6.92
C VAL A 34 8.26 1.96 -6.84
N PRO A 35 7.19 2.59 -7.35
CA PRO A 35 6.99 4.03 -7.21
C PRO A 35 6.92 4.51 -5.75
N LEU A 36 6.37 3.70 -4.83
CA LEU A 36 6.26 4.06 -3.41
C LEU A 36 7.63 4.02 -2.72
N PHE A 37 8.51 3.09 -3.09
CA PHE A 37 9.88 3.08 -2.58
C PHE A 37 10.65 4.35 -2.94
N PHE A 38 10.48 4.86 -4.17
CA PHE A 38 11.09 6.14 -4.57
C PHE A 38 10.56 7.34 -3.76
N VAL A 39 9.25 7.35 -3.45
CA VAL A 39 8.63 8.40 -2.62
C VAL A 39 9.18 8.35 -1.20
N GLU A 40 9.33 7.15 -0.64
CA GLU A 40 9.88 6.97 0.70
C GLU A 40 11.38 7.35 0.75
N ASP A 41 12.19 6.93 -0.23
CA ASP A 41 13.62 7.27 -0.29
C ASP A 41 13.84 8.78 -0.41
N ASP A 42 13.05 9.49 -1.25
CA ASP A 42 13.11 10.96 -1.33
C ASP A 42 12.72 11.62 0.00
N HIS A 43 11.74 11.06 0.70
CA HIS A 43 11.30 11.58 2.00
C HIS A 43 12.35 11.35 3.09
N LEU A 44 12.98 10.17 3.09
CA LEU A 44 14.04 9.77 4.01
C LEU A 44 15.31 10.61 3.83
N LYS A 45 15.72 10.90 2.59
CA LYS A 45 16.84 11.82 2.30
C LYS A 45 16.62 13.21 2.90
N LYS A 46 15.37 13.63 3.04
CA LYS A 46 14.97 14.92 3.62
C LYS A 46 14.51 14.80 5.08
N ARG A 47 14.88 13.73 5.79
CA ARG A 47 14.43 13.46 7.17
C ARG A 47 14.72 14.60 8.16
N ALA A 48 15.75 15.41 7.95
CA ALA A 48 16.08 16.54 8.81
C ALA A 48 14.99 17.62 8.81
N ASN A 49 14.33 17.84 7.66
CA ASN A 49 13.32 18.89 7.48
C ASN A 49 11.89 18.35 7.45
N ASN A 50 11.73 17.02 7.41
CA ASN A 50 10.43 16.37 7.26
C ASN A 50 10.02 15.63 8.53
N HIS A 51 8.77 15.83 8.94
CA HIS A 51 8.12 15.01 9.95
C HIS A 51 7.90 13.58 9.41
N SER A 52 8.11 12.55 10.24
CA SER A 52 7.98 11.14 9.82
C SER A 52 6.57 10.81 9.30
N PHE A 53 5.53 11.38 9.94
CA PHE A 53 4.13 11.23 9.52
C PHE A 53 3.84 11.84 8.13
N GLY A 54 4.74 12.66 7.59
CA GLY A 54 4.62 13.19 6.24
C GLY A 54 4.61 12.10 5.17
N LEU A 55 5.21 10.92 5.43
CA LEU A 55 5.13 9.79 4.50
C LEU A 55 3.72 9.21 4.42
N PHE A 56 3.03 9.06 5.55
CA PHE A 56 1.68 8.51 5.62
C PHE A 56 0.75 9.24 4.64
N ILE A 57 0.77 10.58 4.70
CA ILE A 57 -0.06 11.44 3.84
C ILE A 57 0.32 11.29 2.36
N LYS A 58 1.59 11.02 2.04
CA LYS A 58 2.07 10.86 0.65
C LYS A 58 1.66 9.53 0.04
N VAL A 59 1.67 8.45 0.81
CA VAL A 59 1.34 7.11 0.30
C VAL A 59 -0.16 6.81 0.36
N PHE A 60 -0.91 7.49 1.24
CA PHE A 60 -2.35 7.32 1.41
C PHE A 60 -3.17 7.39 0.10
N PRO A 61 -2.92 8.33 -0.83
CA PRO A 61 -3.63 8.37 -2.10
C PRO A 61 -3.45 7.11 -2.95
N ALA A 62 -2.29 6.43 -2.87
CA ALA A 62 -2.05 5.19 -3.61
C ALA A 62 -3.04 4.10 -3.16
N PHE A 63 -3.16 3.93 -1.85
CA PHE A 63 -4.02 2.90 -1.26
C PHE A 63 -5.50 3.24 -1.39
N ILE A 64 -5.89 4.52 -1.33
CA ILE A 64 -7.27 4.96 -1.61
C ILE A 64 -7.66 4.62 -3.05
N VAL A 65 -6.81 4.95 -4.03
CA VAL A 65 -7.07 4.62 -5.44
C VAL A 65 -7.18 3.11 -5.62
N PHE A 66 -6.23 2.37 -5.05
CA PHE A 66 -6.22 0.92 -5.11
C PHE A 66 -7.50 0.30 -4.53
N ASN A 67 -7.85 0.65 -3.30
CA ASN A 67 -9.05 0.17 -2.62
C ASN A 67 -10.31 0.54 -3.40
N THR A 68 -10.47 1.81 -3.76
CA THR A 68 -11.67 2.27 -4.48
C THR A 68 -11.89 1.51 -5.78
N LEU A 69 -10.84 1.37 -6.60
CA LEU A 69 -10.96 0.70 -7.91
C LEU A 69 -11.11 -0.83 -7.83
N THR A 70 -10.72 -1.45 -6.71
CA THR A 70 -10.88 -2.89 -6.51
C THR A 70 -12.19 -3.25 -5.80
N THR A 71 -12.75 -2.34 -5.02
CA THR A 71 -13.94 -2.59 -4.18
C THR A 71 -15.18 -1.76 -4.55
N TRP A 72 -15.14 -0.96 -5.63
CA TRP A 72 -16.28 -0.12 -6.04
C TRP A 72 -17.58 -0.90 -6.29
N TRP A 73 -17.48 -2.15 -6.74
CA TRP A 73 -18.64 -2.99 -7.08
C TRP A 73 -19.54 -3.33 -5.87
N ILE A 74 -19.00 -3.24 -4.65
CA ILE A 74 -19.73 -3.49 -3.40
C ILE A 74 -20.69 -2.35 -3.07
N TYR A 75 -20.56 -1.20 -3.76
CA TYR A 75 -21.50 -0.09 -3.63
C TYR A 75 -22.95 -0.55 -3.80
N ASN A 76 -23.17 -1.58 -4.62
CA ASN A 76 -24.48 -2.20 -4.84
C ASN A 76 -25.12 -2.81 -3.58
N SER A 77 -24.36 -3.02 -2.50
CA SER A 77 -24.84 -3.60 -1.24
C SER A 77 -25.09 -2.55 -0.17
N THR A 78 -24.05 -1.82 0.29
CA THR A 78 -24.20 -0.74 1.29
C THR A 78 -23.17 0.37 1.06
N PHE A 79 -23.62 1.59 0.82
CA PHE A 79 -22.71 2.72 0.56
C PHE A 79 -21.77 2.99 1.74
N PHE A 80 -22.31 3.05 2.96
CA PHE A 80 -21.55 3.35 4.16
C PHE A 80 -20.48 2.29 4.46
N GLY A 81 -20.81 1.00 4.27
CA GLY A 81 -19.87 -0.10 4.47
C GLY A 81 -18.67 -0.01 3.54
N VAL A 82 -18.89 0.33 2.26
CA VAL A 82 -17.81 0.49 1.27
C VAL A 82 -16.90 1.65 1.62
N VAL A 83 -17.46 2.81 1.96
CA VAL A 83 -16.66 3.99 2.31
C VAL A 83 -15.78 3.70 3.52
N MET A 84 -16.34 3.07 4.57
CA MET A 84 -15.58 2.70 5.76
C MET A 84 -14.51 1.64 5.45
N ALA A 85 -14.83 0.62 4.66
CA ALA A 85 -13.87 -0.41 4.28
C ALA A 85 -12.68 0.18 3.49
N VAL A 86 -12.96 1.02 2.49
CA VAL A 86 -11.94 1.71 1.68
C VAL A 86 -11.05 2.57 2.57
N LEU A 87 -11.65 3.36 3.47
CA LEU A 87 -10.90 4.26 4.35
C LEU A 87 -10.03 3.49 5.35
N ILE A 88 -10.62 2.57 6.11
CA ILE A 88 -9.91 1.80 7.15
C ILE A 88 -8.76 1.01 6.53
N ASN A 89 -9.01 0.32 5.41
CA ASN A 89 -7.98 -0.48 4.77
C ASN A 89 -6.86 0.41 4.20
N SER A 90 -7.20 1.53 3.58
CA SER A 90 -6.20 2.49 3.08
C SER A 90 -5.37 3.11 4.21
N ILE A 91 -5.99 3.40 5.36
CA ILE A 91 -5.29 3.88 6.56
C ILE A 91 -4.31 2.81 7.04
N LEU A 92 -4.73 1.55 7.17
CA LEU A 92 -3.88 0.48 7.68
C LEU A 92 -2.72 0.14 6.73
N MET A 93 -2.95 0.10 5.42
CA MET A 93 -1.87 -0.06 4.43
C MET A 93 -0.86 1.10 4.50
N SER A 94 -1.36 2.34 4.63
CA SER A 94 -0.50 3.53 4.77
C SER A 94 0.28 3.54 6.09
N LEU A 95 -0.34 3.03 7.16
CA LEU A 95 0.27 2.88 8.46
C LEU A 95 1.45 1.89 8.40
N SER A 96 1.28 0.76 7.70
CA SER A 96 2.36 -0.20 7.47
C SER A 96 3.57 0.45 6.78
N TRP A 97 3.34 1.27 5.76
CA TRP A 97 4.41 2.02 5.08
C TRP A 97 5.07 3.07 5.99
N TRP A 98 4.29 3.74 6.83
CA TRP A 98 4.83 4.70 7.79
C TRP A 98 5.68 4.01 8.87
N LEU A 99 5.24 2.87 9.41
CA LEU A 99 6.02 2.07 10.36
C LEU A 99 7.34 1.60 9.73
N PHE A 100 7.29 1.10 8.49
CA PHE A 100 8.47 0.77 7.71
C PHE A 100 9.47 1.94 7.62
N HIS A 101 8.97 3.14 7.31
CA HIS A 101 9.79 4.35 7.24
C HIS A 101 10.38 4.76 8.59
N LEU A 102 9.63 4.62 9.69
CA LEU A 102 10.15 4.87 11.04
C LEU A 102 11.35 3.97 11.35
N VAL A 103 11.27 2.69 10.99
CA VAL A 103 12.38 1.74 11.13
C VAL A 103 13.58 2.20 10.29
N ARG A 104 13.38 2.49 9.00
CA ARG A 104 14.46 2.98 8.12
C ARG A 104 15.08 4.30 8.58
N ARG A 105 14.29 5.18 9.18
CA ARG A 105 14.76 6.47 9.72
C ARG A 105 15.65 6.29 10.95
N SER A 106 15.44 5.24 11.73
CA SER A 106 16.09 5.00 13.01
C SER A 106 17.40 4.19 12.89
N ILE A 107 17.60 3.44 11.81
CA ILE A 107 18.77 2.56 11.62
C ILE A 107 19.93 3.34 10.95
N LYS A 108 21.18 2.98 11.29
CA LYS A 108 22.40 3.56 10.70
C LYS A 108 22.56 3.26 9.21
N PHE A 109 22.17 2.06 8.77
CA PHE A 109 22.19 1.60 7.38
C PHE A 109 20.75 1.41 6.86
N PRO A 110 20.13 2.43 6.24
CA PRO A 110 18.72 2.37 5.84
C PRO A 110 18.39 1.28 4.82
N SER A 111 19.38 0.75 4.10
CA SER A 111 19.20 -0.39 3.18
C SER A 111 18.80 -1.68 3.90
N GLN A 112 19.21 -1.87 5.16
CA GLN A 112 18.81 -3.04 5.95
C GLN A 112 17.34 -2.99 6.35
N GLY A 113 16.74 -1.80 6.38
CA GLY A 113 15.36 -1.62 6.80
C GLY A 113 14.32 -2.04 5.75
N TYR A 114 14.69 -2.42 4.51
CA TYR A 114 13.72 -3.01 3.57
C TYR A 114 13.09 -4.31 4.08
N LEU A 115 13.85 -5.07 4.88
CA LEU A 115 13.37 -6.32 5.47
C LEU A 115 12.24 -6.08 6.49
N SER A 116 12.22 -4.92 7.15
CA SER A 116 11.13 -4.59 8.08
C SER A 116 9.78 -4.42 7.37
N LEU A 117 9.78 -3.99 6.11
CA LEU A 117 8.54 -3.88 5.33
C LEU A 117 7.86 -5.25 5.22
N ILE A 118 8.63 -6.31 4.98
CA ILE A 118 8.10 -7.68 4.84
C ILE A 118 7.39 -8.09 6.13
N PHE A 119 8.06 -7.95 7.28
CA PHE A 119 7.46 -8.31 8.57
C PHE A 119 6.23 -7.48 8.92
N ILE A 120 6.31 -6.16 8.70
CA ILE A 120 5.20 -5.25 8.97
C ILE A 120 4.01 -5.56 8.06
N TRP A 121 4.26 -5.83 6.77
CA TRP A 121 3.22 -6.14 5.81
C TRP A 121 2.53 -7.46 6.12
N ILE A 122 3.29 -8.52 6.42
CA ILE A 122 2.73 -9.81 6.85
C ILE A 122 1.91 -9.65 8.14
N SER A 123 2.40 -8.85 9.10
CA SER A 123 1.65 -8.57 10.34
C SER A 123 0.34 -7.84 10.06
N TYR A 124 0.34 -6.89 9.12
CA TYR A 124 -0.85 -6.19 8.65
C TYR A 124 -1.85 -7.16 8.00
N GLU A 125 -1.39 -8.05 7.12
CA GLU A 125 -2.25 -9.05 6.46
C GLU A 125 -2.84 -10.03 7.48
N TYR A 126 -2.03 -10.48 8.45
CA TYR A 126 -2.49 -11.33 9.53
C TYR A 126 -3.57 -10.65 10.38
N LEU A 127 -3.39 -9.37 10.72
CA LEU A 127 -4.38 -8.59 11.46
C LEU A 127 -5.68 -8.43 10.67
N HIS A 128 -5.62 -8.19 9.36
CA HIS A 128 -6.81 -8.11 8.49
C HIS A 128 -7.55 -9.44 8.36
N HIS A 129 -6.87 -10.56 8.60
CA HIS A 129 -7.49 -11.87 8.53
C HIS A 129 -8.25 -12.24 9.81
N ASN A 130 -7.85 -11.69 10.96
CA ASN A 130 -8.30 -12.12 12.29
C ASN A 130 -9.15 -11.08 13.05
N TRP A 131 -9.43 -9.91 12.47
CA TRP A 131 -10.30 -8.90 13.09
C TRP A 131 -11.77 -9.09 12.64
N ASP A 132 -12.74 -8.82 13.52
CA ASP A 132 -14.16 -8.58 13.25
C ASP A 132 -14.52 -7.80 11.97
N LEU A 133 -13.65 -6.88 11.51
CA LEU A 133 -13.80 -6.14 10.24
C LEU A 133 -12.93 -6.75 9.13
N ASN A 134 -12.78 -8.07 9.16
CA ASN A 134 -11.88 -8.81 8.31
C ASN A 134 -12.18 -8.57 6.83
N TRP A 135 -11.09 -8.27 6.10
CA TRP A 135 -11.14 -8.02 4.67
C TRP A 135 -10.01 -8.76 3.94
N PRO A 136 -9.96 -10.10 4.06
CA PRO A 136 -8.78 -10.89 3.73
C PRO A 136 -8.52 -11.00 2.22
N TRP A 137 -9.46 -10.54 1.39
CA TRP A 137 -9.28 -10.63 -0.06
C TRP A 137 -8.20 -9.69 -0.59
N MET A 138 -7.87 -8.60 0.12
CA MET A 138 -6.93 -7.54 -0.32
C MET A 138 -5.45 -7.87 -0.03
N THR A 139 -5.13 -9.15 0.13
CA THR A 139 -3.74 -9.60 0.35
C THR A 139 -2.95 -9.60 -0.96
N LEU A 140 -1.66 -9.29 -0.89
CA LEU A 140 -0.80 -9.30 -2.09
C LEU A 140 -0.73 -10.69 -2.71
N GLY A 141 -0.77 -11.74 -1.87
CA GLY A 141 -0.80 -13.14 -2.31
C GLY A 141 -2.05 -13.48 -3.14
N ASN A 142 -3.22 -12.94 -2.77
CA ASN A 142 -4.44 -13.15 -3.54
C ASN A 142 -4.36 -12.55 -4.96
N GLY A 143 -3.49 -11.57 -5.18
CA GLY A 143 -3.22 -11.01 -6.51
C GLY A 143 -2.75 -12.04 -7.54
N PHE A 144 -2.12 -13.14 -7.10
CA PHE A 144 -1.63 -14.21 -7.98
C PHE A 144 -2.62 -15.38 -8.12
N SER A 145 -3.78 -15.33 -7.44
CA SER A 145 -4.74 -16.44 -7.41
C SER A 145 -5.33 -16.81 -8.78
N SER A 146 -5.42 -15.85 -9.70
CA SER A 146 -5.98 -16.05 -11.03
C SER A 146 -5.01 -16.72 -12.01
N TRP A 147 -3.73 -16.85 -11.67
CA TRP A 147 -2.67 -17.46 -12.49
C TRP A 147 -2.01 -18.63 -11.73
N PRO A 148 -2.74 -19.72 -11.43
CA PRO A 148 -2.20 -20.85 -10.67
C PRO A 148 -1.27 -21.76 -11.49
N SER A 149 -1.29 -21.65 -12.82
CA SER A 149 -0.45 -22.43 -13.74
C SER A 149 0.62 -21.54 -14.36
N TRP A 150 1.88 -21.92 -14.15
CA TRP A 150 3.10 -21.33 -14.68
C TRP A 150 3.28 -21.66 -16.16
#